data_AF-A0AAN8Y8A2-F1
#
_entry.id   AF-A0AAN8Y8A2-F1
#
_cell.length_a   1.000
_cell.length_b   1.000
_cell.length_c   1.000
_cell.angle_alpha   90.00
_cell.angle_beta   90.00
_cell.angle_gamma   90.00
#
_symmetry.space_group_name_H-M   'P 1'
#
loop_
_entity.id
_entity.type
_entity.pdbx_description
1 polymer ?
#
loop_
_entity_poly.entity_id
_entity_poly.type
_entity_poly.pdbx_seq_one_letter_code
_entity_poly.pdbx_strand_id
1 'polypeptide(L)'
;MEHSSVILWGDFAENDGAFLVKLKDDKPILGLCNVRVSIYKGRFGISTIPVSSVLINPMFQKANDLRAWREIIKADNKDITVTPSKVMRRAIEVPLVHILDGLLADSQDCMYKFKATIVDILNKDEPWYFSCKTCHKKVKVIEEAAACTN
;
A
#
# COMPACT_ATOMS: atom_id res chain seq x y z
N MET A 1 2.87 -0.48 0.17
CA MET A 1 2.05 -1.32 -0.74
C MET A 1 0.97 -0.44 -1.33
N GLU A 2 0.74 -0.46 -2.64
CA GLU A 2 -0.41 0.27 -3.19
C GLU A 2 -1.69 -0.42 -2.74
N HIS A 3 -2.56 0.30 -2.03
CA HIS A 3 -3.84 -0.22 -1.60
C HIS A 3 -4.74 -0.35 -2.83
N SER A 4 -5.02 -1.59 -3.24
CA SER A 4 -6.06 -1.85 -4.24
C SER A 4 -7.43 -1.73 -3.57
N SER A 5 -8.28 -0.84 -4.08
CA SER A 5 -9.64 -0.69 -3.60
C SER A 5 -10.59 -1.64 -4.32
N VAL A 6 -11.52 -2.22 -3.57
CA VAL A 6 -12.65 -2.99 -4.11
C VAL A 6 -13.91 -2.20 -3.79
N ILE A 7 -14.72 -1.91 -4.80
CA ILE A 7 -15.98 -1.18 -4.68
C ILE A 7 -17.13 -2.18 -4.86
N LEU A 8 -17.99 -2.25 -3.86
CA LEU A 8 -19.25 -2.99 -3.91
C LEU A 8 -20.37 -2.01 -4.27
N TRP A 9 -21.33 -2.46 -5.08
CA TRP A 9 -22.47 -1.66 -5.53
C TRP A 9 -23.79 -2.37 -5.26
N GLY A 10 -24.86 -1.60 -5.03
CA GLY A 10 -26.21 -2.10 -4.82
C GLY A 10 -26.27 -3.16 -3.72
N ASP A 11 -26.96 -4.26 -4.01
CA ASP A 11 -27.16 -5.38 -3.08
C ASP A 11 -25.85 -5.94 -2.49
N PHE A 12 -24.73 -5.92 -3.23
CA PHE A 12 -23.44 -6.35 -2.69
C PHE A 12 -22.94 -5.41 -1.58
N ALA A 13 -23.18 -4.10 -1.72
CA ALA A 13 -22.78 -3.14 -0.70
C ALA A 13 -23.68 -3.24 0.54
N GLU A 14 -24.98 -3.43 0.33
CA GLU A 14 -25.97 -3.50 1.41
C GLU A 14 -25.91 -4.80 2.19
N ASN A 15 -25.75 -5.94 1.51
CA ASN A 15 -25.75 -7.26 2.15
C ASN A 15 -24.34 -7.70 2.52
N ASP A 16 -23.49 -7.98 1.53
CA ASP A 16 -22.12 -8.46 1.77
C ASP A 16 -21.28 -7.40 2.48
N GLY A 17 -21.39 -6.14 2.07
CA GLY A 17 -20.69 -5.02 2.70
C GLY A 17 -21.05 -4.87 4.17
N ALA A 18 -22.34 -4.88 4.52
CA ALA A 18 -22.77 -4.82 5.93
C ALA A 18 -22.29 -6.03 6.74
N PHE A 19 -22.27 -7.22 6.15
CA PHE A 19 -21.71 -8.40 6.80
C PHE A 19 -20.19 -8.29 6.99
N LEU A 20 -19.46 -7.75 6.02
CA LEU A 20 -18.02 -7.54 6.11
C LEU A 20 -17.62 -6.50 7.16
N VAL A 21 -18.46 -5.49 7.39
CA VAL A 21 -18.24 -4.54 8.50
C VAL A 21 -18.23 -5.28 9.84
N LYS A 22 -19.10 -6.27 10.04
CA LYS A 22 -19.14 -7.09 11.27
C LYS A 22 -17.91 -7.98 11.42
N LEU A 23 -17.30 -8.40 10.31
CA LEU A 23 -16.11 -9.26 10.29
C LEU A 23 -14.79 -8.48 10.17
N LYS A 24 -14.81 -7.15 10.27
CA LYS A 24 -13.64 -6.31 10.00
C LYS A 24 -12.39 -6.74 10.79
N ASP A 25 -12.58 -7.06 12.07
CA ASP A 25 -11.47 -7.40 12.97
C ASP A 25 -10.91 -8.82 12.72
N ASP A 26 -11.76 -9.72 12.20
CA ASP A 26 -11.37 -11.07 11.81
C ASP A 26 -10.50 -11.08 10.54
N LYS A 27 -10.50 -9.98 9.78
CA LYS A 27 -9.88 -9.79 8.45
C LYS A 27 -10.22 -10.95 7.48
N PRO A 28 -11.47 -11.07 7.02
CA PRO A 28 -11.93 -12.19 6.22
C PRO A 28 -11.19 -12.29 4.88
N ILE A 29 -11.13 -13.50 4.33
CA ILE A 29 -10.63 -13.75 2.98
C ILE A 29 -11.80 -13.64 2.00
N LEU A 30 -11.61 -12.87 0.93
CA LEU A 30 -12.62 -12.65 -0.09
C LEU A 30 -12.24 -13.35 -1.40
N GLY A 31 -13.19 -14.09 -1.95
CA GLY A 31 -13.20 -14.51 -3.35
C GLY A 31 -14.09 -13.59 -4.17
N LEU A 32 -13.57 -13.05 -5.27
CA LEU A 32 -14.32 -12.16 -6.16
C LEU A 32 -14.36 -12.79 -7.56
N CYS A 33 -15.56 -12.96 -8.10
CA CYS A 33 -15.80 -13.50 -9.43
C CYS A 33 -16.53 -12.48 -10.31
N ASN A 34 -16.27 -12.51 -11.61
CA ASN A 34 -16.91 -11.65 -12.62
C ASN A 34 -16.92 -10.17 -12.21
N VAL A 35 -15.75 -9.63 -11.89
CA VAL A 35 -15.58 -8.23 -11.48
C VAL A 35 -15.04 -7.38 -12.61
N ARG A 36 -15.33 -6.08 -12.58
CA ARG A 36 -14.73 -5.12 -13.48
C ARG A 36 -13.42 -4.61 -12.89
N VAL A 37 -12.35 -4.73 -13.66
CA VAL A 37 -11.07 -4.10 -13.36
C VAL A 37 -11.01 -2.74 -14.06
N SER A 38 -10.59 -1.70 -13.36
CA SER A 38 -10.42 -0.36 -13.94
C SER A 38 -9.18 0.34 -13.39
N ILE A 39 -8.70 1.32 -14.14
CA ILE A 39 -7.64 2.23 -13.72
C ILE A 39 -8.25 3.63 -13.72
N TYR A 40 -8.38 4.25 -12.55
CA TYR A 40 -8.91 5.60 -12.40
C TYR A 40 -7.86 6.52 -11.78
N LYS A 41 -7.51 7.61 -12.48
CA LYS A 41 -6.43 8.53 -12.08
C LYS A 41 -5.12 7.81 -11.72
N GLY A 42 -4.75 6.82 -12.54
CA GLY A 42 -3.55 6.00 -12.35
C GLY A 42 -3.64 4.94 -11.24
N ARG A 43 -4.76 4.84 -10.52
CA ARG A 43 -4.96 3.84 -9.45
C ARG A 43 -5.76 2.66 -9.95
N PHE A 44 -5.23 1.47 -9.70
CA PHE A 44 -5.90 0.20 -9.96
C PHE A 44 -7.07 0.00 -8.98
N GLY A 45 -8.26 -0.29 -9.51
CA GLY A 45 -9.46 -0.56 -8.75
C GLY A 45 -10.23 -1.76 -9.28
N ILE A 46 -10.94 -2.45 -8.38
CA ILE A 46 -11.84 -3.54 -8.69
C ILE A 46 -13.26 -3.08 -8.32
N SER A 47 -14.23 -3.33 -9.18
CA SER A 47 -15.63 -2.97 -8.96
C SER A 47 -16.51 -4.18 -9.23
N THR A 48 -17.53 -4.38 -8.39
CA THR A 48 -18.60 -5.32 -8.73
C THR A 48 -19.40 -4.81 -9.93
N ILE A 49 -20.01 -5.76 -10.64
CA ILE A 49 -21.00 -5.59 -11.69
C ILE A 49 -22.21 -6.49 -11.35
N PRO A 50 -23.36 -6.35 -12.01
CA PRO A 50 -24.57 -7.09 -11.63
C PRO A 50 -24.42 -8.63 -11.58
N VAL A 51 -23.50 -9.20 -12.37
CA VAL A 51 -23.22 -10.65 -12.42
C VAL A 51 -22.02 -11.07 -11.56
N SER A 52 -21.50 -10.17 -10.74
CA SER A 52 -20.40 -10.48 -9.82
C SER A 52 -20.83 -11.51 -8.77
N SER A 53 -19.85 -12.15 -8.14
CA SER A 53 -20.09 -12.94 -6.94
C SER A 53 -19.01 -12.62 -5.91
N VAL A 54 -19.44 -12.41 -4.67
CA VAL A 54 -18.57 -12.17 -3.52
C VAL A 54 -18.67 -13.39 -2.61
N LEU A 55 -17.55 -14.07 -2.40
CA LEU A 55 -17.45 -15.23 -1.52
C LEU A 55 -16.68 -14.82 -0.27
N ILE A 56 -17.30 -14.98 0.89
CA ILE A 56 -16.71 -14.59 2.18
C ILE A 56 -16.21 -15.84 2.88
N ASN A 57 -14.91 -15.86 3.20
CA ASN A 57 -14.19 -17.01 3.75
C ASN A 57 -14.44 -18.33 3.00
N PRO A 58 -14.25 -18.36 1.67
CA PRO A 58 -14.48 -19.56 0.90
C PRO A 58 -13.53 -20.69 1.31
N MET A 59 -13.98 -21.93 1.15
CA MET A 59 -13.29 -23.15 1.57
C MET A 59 -12.67 -23.90 0.38
N PHE A 60 -11.89 -23.21 -0.46
CA PHE A 60 -11.07 -23.83 -1.51
C PHE A 60 -9.58 -23.71 -1.21
N GLN A 61 -8.75 -24.56 -1.83
CA GLN A 61 -7.33 -24.70 -1.49
C GLN A 61 -6.59 -23.36 -1.40
N LYS A 62 -6.67 -22.52 -2.44
CA LYS A 62 -6.03 -21.20 -2.46
C LYS A 62 -6.45 -20.27 -1.32
N ALA A 63 -7.72 -20.34 -0.88
CA ALA A 63 -8.19 -19.55 0.25
C ALA A 63 -7.65 -20.08 1.58
N ASN A 64 -7.54 -21.40 1.71
CA ASN A 64 -6.91 -22.05 2.86
C ASN A 64 -5.41 -21.74 2.92
N ASP A 65 -4.70 -21.77 1.78
CA ASP A 65 -3.29 -21.42 1.69
C ASP A 65 -3.06 -19.96 2.12
N LEU A 66 -3.91 -19.03 1.66
CA LEU A 66 -3.83 -17.62 2.05
C LEU A 66 -4.11 -17.43 3.55
N ARG A 67 -5.02 -18.23 4.13
CA ARG A 67 -5.30 -18.24 5.57
C ARG A 67 -4.09 -18.72 6.36
N ALA A 68 -3.50 -19.85 5.97
CA ALA A 68 -2.30 -20.39 6.61
C ALA A 68 -1.13 -19.40 6.50
N TRP A 69 -0.91 -18.82 5.33
CA TRP A 69 0.10 -17.78 5.11
C TRP A 69 -0.10 -16.58 6.05
N ARG A 70 -1.35 -16.12 6.22
CA ARG A 70 -1.66 -15.01 7.13
C ARG A 70 -1.29 -15.33 8.59
N GLU A 71 -1.60 -16.54 9.06
CA GLU A 71 -1.25 -16.93 10.43
C GLU A 71 0.27 -17.01 10.64
N ILE A 72 1.02 -17.47 9.64
CA ILE A 72 2.49 -17.44 9.66
C ILE A 72 3.00 -15.99 9.74
N ILE A 73 2.50 -15.08 8.91
CA ILE A 73 2.93 -13.67 8.90
C ILE A 73 2.57 -12.94 10.20
N LYS A 74 1.39 -13.23 10.78
CA LYS A 74 1.01 -12.72 12.10
C LYS A 74 1.98 -13.19 13.19
N ALA A 75 2.31 -14.48 13.20
CA ALA A 75 3.23 -15.06 14.17
C ALA A 75 4.66 -14.46 14.06
N ASP A 76 5.06 -14.10 12.84
CA ASP A 76 6.37 -13.51 12.54
C ASP A 76 6.44 -11.99 12.81
N ASN A 77 5.36 -11.35 13.30
CA ASN A 77 5.24 -9.91 13.57
C ASN A 77 5.72 -8.99 12.43
N LYS A 78 5.73 -9.49 11.19
CA LYS A 78 6.13 -8.70 10.03
C LYS A 78 4.97 -7.83 9.58
N ASP A 79 5.09 -6.52 9.83
CA ASP A 79 4.16 -5.55 9.30
C ASP A 79 4.25 -5.53 7.76
N ILE A 80 3.20 -6.03 7.12
CA ILE A 80 3.07 -6.09 5.66
C ILE A 80 3.06 -4.69 5.04
N THR A 81 2.77 -3.64 5.83
CA THR A 81 2.86 -2.24 5.38
C THR A 81 4.32 -1.77 5.25
N VAL A 82 5.23 -2.36 6.02
CA VAL A 82 6.69 -2.09 6.04
C VAL A 82 7.46 -2.99 5.07
N THR A 83 6.80 -4.02 4.53
CA THR A 83 7.41 -4.90 3.54
C THR A 83 7.72 -4.14 2.24
N PRO A 84 8.97 -4.19 1.71
CA PRO A 84 9.33 -3.45 0.51
C PRO A 84 8.36 -3.75 -0.62
N SER A 85 7.89 -2.69 -1.28
CA SER A 85 6.90 -2.78 -2.35
C SER A 85 7.37 -3.73 -3.45
N LYS A 86 6.45 -4.32 -4.23
CA LYS A 86 6.84 -5.14 -5.40
C LYS A 86 7.75 -4.36 -6.36
N VAL A 87 7.61 -3.03 -6.40
CA VAL A 87 8.45 -2.13 -7.19
C VAL A 87 9.88 -2.04 -6.61
N MET A 88 10.03 -1.90 -5.28
CA MET A 88 11.34 -1.97 -4.62
C MET A 88 12.03 -3.32 -4.81
N ARG A 89 11.29 -4.43 -4.88
CA ARG A 89 11.88 -5.75 -5.18
C ARG A 89 12.38 -5.89 -6.62
N ARG A 90 11.73 -5.19 -7.56
CA ARG A 90 12.13 -5.13 -8.98
C ARG A 90 13.20 -4.09 -9.26
N ALA A 91 13.61 -3.33 -8.24
CA ALA A 91 14.62 -2.30 -8.41
C ALA A 91 15.95 -2.91 -8.84
N ILE A 92 16.57 -2.29 -9.83
CA ILE A 92 17.85 -2.74 -10.41
C ILE A 92 18.95 -2.39 -9.41
N GLU A 93 19.76 -3.39 -9.04
CA GLU A 93 20.92 -3.15 -8.16
C GLU A 93 22.01 -2.44 -8.96
N VAL A 94 22.43 -1.26 -8.50
CA VAL A 94 23.47 -0.45 -9.14
C VAL A 94 24.51 0.03 -8.13
N PRO A 95 25.78 0.19 -8.54
CA PRO A 95 26.77 0.93 -7.78
C PRO A 95 26.35 2.39 -7.56
N LEU A 96 26.69 2.96 -6.40
CA LEU A 96 26.40 4.36 -6.09
C LEU A 96 27.05 5.33 -7.10
N VAL A 97 28.24 5.00 -7.60
CA VAL A 97 28.97 5.80 -8.61
C VAL A 97 28.17 5.98 -9.91
N HIS A 98 27.40 4.97 -10.35
CA HIS A 98 26.58 5.09 -11.55
C HIS A 98 25.42 6.09 -11.38
N ILE A 99 24.93 6.26 -10.15
CA ILE A 99 23.91 7.28 -9.83
C ILE A 99 24.53 8.68 -9.85
N LEU A 100 25.72 8.83 -9.24
CA LEU A 100 26.42 10.11 -9.14
C LEU A 100 26.89 10.63 -10.50
N ASP A 101 27.32 9.74 -11.38
CA ASP A 101 27.85 10.08 -12.71
C ASP A 101 26.73 10.33 -13.75
N GLY A 102 25.46 10.23 -13.36
CA GLY A 102 24.32 10.50 -14.25
C GLY A 102 24.11 9.46 -15.37
N LEU A 103 24.84 8.34 -15.34
CA LEU A 103 24.81 7.26 -16.34
C LEU A 103 23.46 6.52 -16.42
N LEU A 104 22.53 6.82 -15.51
CA LEU A 104 21.21 6.19 -15.39
C LEU A 104 20.07 7.07 -15.93
N ALA A 105 20.37 8.25 -16.46
CA ALA A 105 19.38 9.27 -16.84
C ALA A 105 18.53 8.92 -18.08
N ASP A 106 18.95 7.95 -18.90
CA ASP A 106 18.31 7.68 -20.19
C ASP A 106 17.23 6.59 -20.16
N SER A 107 17.03 5.90 -19.03
CA SER A 107 16.03 4.83 -18.93
C SER A 107 14.76 5.29 -18.22
N GLN A 108 13.69 5.38 -18.99
CA GLN A 108 12.27 5.44 -18.59
C GLN A 108 11.99 4.80 -17.21
N ASP A 109 11.46 5.58 -16.26
CA ASP A 109 10.84 5.18 -14.98
C ASP A 109 11.43 3.94 -14.26
N CYS A 110 12.75 3.85 -14.15
CA CYS A 110 13.42 2.76 -13.43
C CYS A 110 13.66 3.12 -11.96
N MET A 111 13.24 2.23 -11.04
CA MET A 111 13.68 2.29 -9.64
C MET A 111 15.01 1.54 -9.48
N TYR A 112 15.95 2.17 -8.79
CA TYR A 112 17.26 1.61 -8.49
C TYR A 112 17.40 1.29 -7.01
N LYS A 113 18.23 0.30 -6.68
CA LYS A 113 18.65 -0.01 -5.31
C LYS A 113 20.18 -0.06 -5.25
N PHE A 114 20.76 0.36 -4.15
CA PHE A 114 22.20 0.35 -3.93
C PHE A 114 22.51 0.00 -2.47
N LYS A 115 23.74 -0.43 -2.22
CA LYS A 115 24.26 -0.63 -0.86
C LYS A 115 25.21 0.52 -0.54
N ALA A 116 25.01 1.16 0.61
CA ALA A 116 25.85 2.25 1.08
C ALA A 116 25.91 2.25 2.61
N THR A 117 26.95 2.86 3.16
CA THR A 117 27.09 3.12 4.59
C THR A 117 26.75 4.58 4.84
N ILE A 118 25.86 4.84 5.79
CA ILE A 118 25.56 6.21 6.24
C ILE A 118 26.74 6.68 7.08
N VAL A 119 27.40 7.74 6.64
CA VAL A 119 28.56 8.33 7.34
C VAL A 119 28.14 9.51 8.22
N ASP A 120 27.14 10.29 7.77
CA ASP A 120 26.64 11.45 8.48
C ASP A 120 25.16 11.68 8.16
N ILE A 121 24.46 12.39 9.05
CA ILE A 121 23.07 12.81 8.89
C ILE A 121 23.00 14.32 9.14
N LEU A 122 22.69 15.06 8.07
CA LEU A 122 22.40 16.49 8.18
C LEU A 122 21.14 16.68 9.04
N ASN A 123 21.19 17.60 10.00
CA ASN A 123 20.11 17.86 10.98
C ASN A 123 19.79 16.66 11.88
N LYS A 124 20.83 16.02 12.44
CA LYS A 124 20.70 14.86 13.34
C LYS A 124 19.76 15.07 14.52
N ASP A 125 19.68 16.29 15.04
CA ASP A 125 18.86 16.61 16.22
C ASP A 125 17.37 16.77 15.87
N GLU A 126 17.06 17.22 14.66
CA GLU A 126 15.69 17.45 14.18
C GLU A 126 15.46 16.87 12.76
N PRO A 127 15.56 15.53 12.58
CA PRO A 127 15.32 14.88 11.29
C PRO A 127 13.83 14.77 10.93
N TRP A 128 12.98 15.55 11.60
CA TRP A 128 11.53 15.48 11.53
C TRP A 128 10.94 16.88 11.33
N TYR A 129 9.69 16.93 10.88
CA TYR A 129 8.96 18.19 10.71
C TYR A 129 7.48 17.98 11.04
N PHE A 130 6.83 19.00 11.58
CA PHE A 130 5.38 18.99 11.74
C PHE A 130 4.71 19.01 10.36
N SER A 131 3.73 18.13 10.14
CA SER A 131 2.99 18.03 8.88
C SER A 131 1.48 18.05 9.08
N CYS A 132 0.76 18.56 8.07
CA CYS A 132 -0.70 18.49 8.04
C CYS A 132 -1.16 17.04 7.80
N LYS A 133 -2.09 16.53 8.62
CA LYS A 133 -2.61 15.15 8.48
C LYS A 133 -3.32 14.88 7.15
N THR A 134 -3.81 15.92 6.47
CA THR A 134 -4.59 15.79 5.25
C THR A 134 -3.76 15.95 3.98
N CYS A 135 -2.84 16.93 3.93
CA CYS A 135 -2.03 17.21 2.73
C CYS A 135 -0.55 16.83 2.87
N HIS A 136 -0.10 16.43 4.07
CA HIS A 136 1.27 16.04 4.39
C HIS A 136 2.36 17.10 4.13
N LYS A 137 1.97 18.35 3.83
CA LYS A 137 2.90 19.48 3.71
C LYS A 137 3.43 19.89 5.08
N LYS A 138 4.65 20.42 5.12
CA LYS A 138 5.27 21.01 6.32
C LYS A 138 4.43 22.19 6.82
N VAL A 139 4.13 22.20 8.12
CA VAL A 139 3.41 23.29 8.78
C VAL A 139 4.35 24.07 9.68
N LYS A 140 4.03 25.36 9.88
CA LYS A 140 4.69 26.19 10.89
C LYS A 140 3.86 26.12 12.17
N VAL A 141 4.52 25.87 13.30
CA VAL A 141 3.91 25.97 14.62
C VAL A 141 4.14 27.39 15.11
N ILE A 142 3.06 28.14 15.35
CA ILE A 142 3.08 29.49 15.94
C ILE A 142 2.26 29.39 17.22
N GLU A 143 2.86 29.65 18.38
CA GLU A 143 2.16 29.70 19.69
C GLU A 143 1.25 28.47 19.93
N GLU A 144 1.79 27.27 19.72
CA GLU A 144 1.09 25.98 19.89
C GLU A 144 -0.02 25.68 18.86
N ALA A 145 -0.29 26.60 17.93
CA ALA A 145 -1.17 26.38 16.79
C ALA A 145 -0.37 26.03 15.52
N ALA A 146 -0.69 24.89 14.90
CA ALA A 146 -0.12 24.50 13.61
C ALA A 146 -1.00 25.04 12.47
N ALA A 147 -0.50 26.04 11.74
CA ALA A 147 -1.21 26.61 10.60
C ALA A 147 -0.83 25.90 9.29
N CYS A 148 -1.82 25.36 8.60
CA CYS A 148 -1.68 24.83 7.25
C CYS A 148 -2.22 25.86 6.25
N THR A 149 -1.33 26.55 5.54
CA THR A 149 -1.68 27.37 4.38
C THR A 149 -1.95 26.43 3.20
N ASN A 150 -3.22 26.08 2.97
CA ASN A 150 -3.65 25.47 1.71
C ASN A 150 -3.92 26.54 0.66
#